data_AF-A0A914DCC1-F1
#
_entry.id   AF-A0A914DCC1-F1
#
_cell.length_a   1.000
_cell.length_b   1.000
_cell.length_c   1.000
_cell.angle_alpha   90.00
_cell.angle_beta   90.00
_cell.angle_gamma   90.00
#
_symmetry.space_group_name_H-M   'P 1'
#
loop_
_entity.id
_entity.type
_entity.pdbx_description
1 polymer ?
#
loop_
_entity_poly.entity_id
_entity_poly.type
_entity_poly.pdbx_seq_one_letter_code
_entity_poly.pdbx_strand_id
1 'polypeptide(L)'
;MKLLTEAIEKDQNFCSHSKWEDVGLGQCLEKLQIYPEKTSETNGAQRFLPFHFHQMLSGYVAGGDNDFYLPKDEKLIKDIAGISKDWITIHQTDPKQMLFIDFLLYQTQIHT
;
A
#
# COMPACT_ATOMS: atom_id res chain seq x y z
N MET A 1 -11.08 7.67 -7.55
CA MET A 1 -12.09 7.80 -6.47
C MET A 1 -13.38 8.49 -6.90
N LYS A 2 -13.36 9.64 -7.60
CA LYS A 2 -14.57 10.37 -8.02
C LYS A 2 -15.67 9.49 -8.66
N LEU A 3 -15.33 8.68 -9.68
CA LEU A 3 -16.28 7.82 -10.37
C LEU A 3 -16.96 6.80 -9.45
N LEU A 4 -16.20 6.23 -8.51
CA LEU A 4 -16.73 5.30 -7.51
C LEU A 4 -17.68 6.02 -6.55
N THR A 5 -17.28 7.17 -6.04
CA THR A 5 -18.12 7.98 -5.14
C THR A 5 -19.44 8.37 -5.80
N GLU A 6 -19.41 8.85 -7.04
CA GLU A 6 -20.61 9.22 -7.79
C GLU A 6 -21.52 8.01 -8.06
N ALA A 7 -20.95 6.81 -8.25
CA ALA A 7 -21.72 5.59 -8.42
C ALA A 7 -22.46 5.19 -7.12
N ILE A 8 -21.75 5.27 -5.97
CA ILE A 8 -22.31 4.98 -4.65
C ILE A 8 -23.37 6.02 -4.24
N GLU A 9 -23.16 7.30 -4.57
CA GLU A 9 -24.13 8.37 -4.27
C GLU A 9 -25.44 8.19 -5.05
N LYS A 10 -25.37 7.68 -6.29
CA LYS A 10 -26.55 7.40 -7.12
C LYS A 10 -27.28 6.13 -6.66
N ASP A 11 -26.53 5.13 -6.22
CA ASP A 11 -27.08 3.87 -5.71
C ASP A 11 -26.23 3.37 -4.54
N GLN A 12 -26.77 3.48 -3.33
CA GLN A 12 -26.09 3.02 -2.12
C GLN A 12 -25.85 1.50 -2.08
N ASN A 13 -26.55 0.73 -2.93
CA ASN A 13 -26.36 -0.71 -3.09
C ASN A 13 -25.41 -1.06 -4.25
N PHE A 14 -24.78 -0.05 -4.87
CA PHE A 14 -23.86 -0.25 -6.00
C PHE A 14 -22.72 -1.20 -5.63
N CYS A 15 -22.15 -1.04 -4.44
CA CYS A 15 -21.17 -1.97 -3.87
C CYS A 15 -21.86 -2.94 -2.91
N SER A 16 -21.67 -4.25 -3.12
CA SER A 16 -22.11 -5.26 -2.15
C SER A 16 -21.24 -5.20 -0.90
N HIS A 17 -21.83 -5.37 0.28
CA HIS A 17 -21.04 -5.50 1.50
C HIS A 17 -20.13 -6.73 1.42
N SER A 18 -18.86 -6.56 1.79
CA SER A 18 -17.86 -7.63 1.90
C SER A 18 -17.25 -7.58 3.30
N LYS A 19 -17.04 -8.75 3.90
CA LYS A 19 -16.29 -8.88 5.15
C LYS A 19 -14.81 -8.49 5.02
N TRP A 20 -14.31 -8.47 3.79
CA TRP A 20 -12.99 -8.00 3.41
C TRP A 20 -13.17 -6.71 2.61
N GLU A 21 -12.97 -5.56 3.26
CA GLU A 21 -13.32 -4.24 2.71
C GLU A 21 -12.62 -3.97 1.38
N ASP A 22 -11.29 -4.14 1.31
CA ASP A 22 -10.51 -3.96 0.08
C ASP A 22 -10.95 -4.88 -1.08
N VAL A 23 -11.34 -6.12 -0.78
CA VAL A 23 -11.87 -7.05 -1.81
C VAL A 23 -13.22 -6.57 -2.32
N GLY A 24 -14.08 -6.07 -1.43
CA GLY A 24 -15.36 -5.48 -1.80
C GLY A 24 -15.19 -4.22 -2.65
N LEU A 25 -14.21 -3.38 -2.30
CA LEU A 25 -13.81 -2.22 -3.08
C LEU A 25 -13.36 -2.63 -4.48
N GLY A 26 -12.50 -3.64 -4.60
CA GLY A 26 -12.05 -4.18 -5.89
C GLY A 26 -13.20 -4.69 -6.77
N GLN A 27 -14.12 -5.46 -6.20
CA GLN A 27 -15.34 -5.91 -6.90
C GLN A 27 -16.21 -4.74 -7.35
N CYS A 28 -16.26 -3.66 -6.56
CA CYS A 28 -17.04 -2.48 -6.90
C CYS A 28 -16.38 -1.67 -8.04
N LEU A 29 -15.06 -1.55 -8.03
CA LEU A 29 -14.30 -0.92 -9.11
C LEU A 29 -14.43 -1.71 -10.43
N GLU A 30 -14.46 -3.05 -10.36
CA GLU A 30 -14.67 -3.90 -11.54
C GLU A 30 -16.00 -3.62 -12.24
N LYS A 31 -17.10 -3.37 -11.49
CA LYS A 31 -18.39 -2.97 -12.08
C LYS A 31 -18.31 -1.67 -12.89
N LEU A 32 -17.35 -0.80 -12.57
CA LEU A 32 -17.06 0.44 -13.28
C LEU A 32 -15.99 0.26 -14.36
N GLN A 33 -15.50 -0.96 -14.59
CA GLN A 33 -14.38 -1.28 -15.49
C GLN A 33 -13.09 -0.52 -15.09
N ILE A 34 -12.92 -0.28 -13.79
CA ILE A 34 -11.73 0.35 -13.23
C ILE A 34 -10.87 -0.75 -12.62
N TYR A 35 -9.62 -0.84 -13.08
CA TYR A 35 -8.66 -1.82 -12.59
C TYR A 35 -7.49 -1.10 -11.92
N PRO A 36 -7.20 -1.39 -10.64
CA PRO A 36 -6.02 -0.85 -9.97
C PRO A 36 -4.73 -1.26 -10.71
N GLU A 37 -3.77 -0.35 -10.76
CA GLU A 37 -2.46 -0.64 -11.32
C GLU A 37 -1.51 -1.21 -10.27
N LYS A 38 -0.52 -1.97 -10.74
CA LYS A 38 0.60 -2.44 -9.94
C LYS A 38 1.38 -1.24 -9.42
N THR A 39 1.59 -1.22 -8.11
CA THR A 39 2.26 -0.07 -7.46
C THR A 39 3.76 -0.26 -7.27
N SER A 40 4.27 -1.45 -7.56
CA SER A 40 5.70 -1.72 -7.59
C SER A 40 6.36 -1.08 -8.82
N GLU A 41 7.60 -0.65 -8.67
CA GLU A 41 8.45 -0.24 -9.78
C GLU A 41 8.87 -1.46 -10.64
N THR A 42 9.48 -1.17 -11.80
CA THR A 42 9.98 -2.20 -12.73
C THR A 42 11.07 -3.09 -12.13
N ASN A 43 11.80 -2.60 -11.13
CA ASN A 43 12.80 -3.35 -10.37
C ASN A 43 12.19 -4.17 -9.20
N GLY A 44 10.87 -4.11 -8.98
CA GLY A 44 10.17 -4.77 -7.87
C GLY A 44 10.13 -3.98 -6.56
N ALA A 45 10.70 -2.76 -6.52
CA ALA A 45 10.62 -1.90 -5.34
C ALA A 45 9.19 -1.41 -5.12
N GLN A 46 8.72 -1.49 -3.88
CA GLN A 46 7.33 -1.18 -3.54
C GLN A 46 7.18 0.30 -3.18
N ARG A 47 6.13 0.95 -3.72
CA ARG A 47 5.77 2.32 -3.35
C ARG A 47 4.76 2.36 -2.21
N PHE A 48 3.90 1.37 -2.10
CA PHE A 48 3.01 1.18 -0.95
C PHE A 48 3.61 0.06 -0.11
N LEU A 49 4.00 0.37 1.13
CA LEU A 49 4.67 -0.58 2.02
C LEU A 49 3.62 -1.18 2.98
N PRO A 50 3.11 -2.40 2.74
CA PRO A 50 1.97 -2.95 3.49
C PRO A 50 2.32 -3.45 4.90
N PHE A 51 3.61 -3.41 5.27
CA PHE A 51 4.13 -3.93 6.53
C PHE A 51 5.04 -2.91 7.23
N HIS A 52 5.36 -3.14 8.51
CA HIS A 52 6.32 -2.31 9.24
C HIS A 52 7.68 -2.24 8.51
N PHE A 53 8.44 -1.15 8.70
CA PHE A 53 9.79 -1.01 8.14
C PHE A 53 10.68 -2.22 8.41
N HIS A 54 10.68 -2.73 9.64
CA HIS A 54 11.51 -3.89 9.98
C HIS A 54 11.10 -5.14 9.19
N GLN A 55 9.82 -5.32 8.87
CA GLN A 55 9.30 -6.46 8.12
C GLN A 55 9.60 -6.32 6.63
N MET A 56 9.53 -5.10 6.11
CA MET A 56 9.97 -4.79 4.75
C MET A 56 11.47 -5.04 4.58
N LEU A 57 12.28 -4.70 5.60
CA LEU A 57 13.75 -4.84 5.55
C LEU A 57 14.26 -6.24 5.88
N SER A 58 13.63 -6.95 6.83
CA SER A 58 14.10 -8.26 7.30
C SER A 58 13.31 -9.43 6.75
N GLY A 59 12.14 -9.17 6.16
CA GLY A 59 11.25 -10.21 5.66
C GLY A 59 10.56 -11.07 6.72
N TYR A 60 10.70 -10.73 8.00
CA TYR A 60 10.12 -11.48 9.10
C TYR A 60 8.72 -10.95 9.44
N VAL A 61 7.69 -11.78 9.33
CA VAL A 61 6.39 -11.58 9.97
C VAL A 61 6.09 -12.79 10.83
N ALA A 62 5.71 -12.54 12.08
CA ALA A 62 5.21 -13.59 12.95
C ALA A 62 3.86 -14.09 12.38
N GLY A 63 3.87 -15.23 11.67
CA GLY A 63 2.64 -15.90 11.23
C GLY A 63 2.56 -16.34 9.77
N GLY A 64 3.56 -16.11 8.91
CA GLY A 64 3.52 -16.62 7.53
C GLY A 64 4.36 -15.83 6.53
N ASP A 65 4.12 -16.06 5.24
CA ASP A 65 4.77 -15.34 4.14
C ASP A 65 4.06 -14.02 3.84
N ASN A 66 4.85 -12.95 3.69
CA ASN A 66 4.36 -11.58 3.46
C ASN A 66 3.75 -11.42 2.06
N ASP A 67 4.06 -12.35 1.17
CA ASP A 67 3.59 -12.36 -0.21
C ASP A 67 2.09 -12.67 -0.31
N PHE A 68 1.41 -13.09 0.77
CA PHE A 68 -0.03 -13.42 0.75
C PHE A 68 -0.93 -12.29 0.22
N TYR A 69 -0.56 -11.04 0.49
CA TYR A 69 -1.31 -9.86 0.05
C TYR A 69 -0.85 -9.32 -1.31
N LEU A 70 0.15 -9.96 -1.93
CA LEU A 70 0.65 -9.56 -3.23
C LEU A 70 0.02 -10.38 -4.37
N PRO A 71 -0.01 -9.84 -5.59
CA PRO A 71 -0.24 -10.63 -6.79
C PRO A 71 0.67 -11.87 -6.84
N LYS A 72 0.18 -12.97 -7.40
CA LYS A 72 0.92 -14.26 -7.42
C LYS A 72 2.26 -14.20 -8.17
N ASP A 73 2.39 -13.25 -9.08
CA ASP A 73 3.60 -12.97 -9.86
C ASP A 73 4.54 -11.97 -9.17
N GLU A 74 4.21 -11.52 -7.97
CA GLU A 74 5.02 -10.62 -7.16
C GLU A 74 5.58 -11.29 -5.92
N LYS A 75 6.77 -10.82 -5.54
CA LYS A 75 7.41 -11.16 -4.28
C LYS A 75 8.00 -9.91 -3.69
N LEU A 76 7.92 -9.78 -2.36
CA LEU A 76 8.61 -8.70 -1.69
C LEU A 76 10.12 -8.89 -1.76
N ILE A 77 10.81 -7.86 -2.20
CA ILE A 77 12.26 -7.73 -2.02
C ILE A 77 12.48 -7.30 -0.57
N LYS A 78 13.03 -8.22 0.23
CA LYS A 78 13.18 -8.09 1.69
C LYS A 78 14.53 -7.43 2.03
N ASP A 79 14.72 -6.19 1.58
CA ASP A 79 15.91 -5.36 1.79
C ASP A 79 15.58 -3.89 1.46
N ILE A 80 16.50 -2.96 1.72
CA ILE A 80 16.40 -1.55 1.33
C ILE A 80 16.13 -1.37 -0.17
N ALA A 81 16.63 -2.28 -1.02
CA ALA A 81 16.37 -2.27 -2.45
C ALA A 81 14.90 -2.54 -2.82
N GLY A 82 14.12 -3.14 -1.90
CA GLY A 82 12.69 -3.38 -2.07
C GLY A 82 11.80 -2.19 -1.69
N ILE A 83 12.38 -1.11 -1.18
CA ILE A 83 11.67 0.11 -0.81
C ILE A 83 11.97 1.17 -1.87
N SER A 84 10.92 1.63 -2.56
CA SER A 84 11.07 2.71 -3.54
C SER A 84 11.54 3.99 -2.84
N LYS A 85 12.39 4.77 -3.52
CA LYS A 85 12.73 6.13 -3.07
C LYS A 85 11.53 7.08 -3.12
N ASP A 86 10.58 6.78 -4.00
CA ASP A 86 9.32 7.49 -4.20
C ASP A 86 8.15 6.72 -3.57
N TRP A 87 8.40 6.11 -2.40
CA TRP A 87 7.36 5.46 -1.62
C TRP A 87 6.30 6.48 -1.16
N ILE A 88 5.05 6.02 -1.11
CA ILE A 88 3.85 6.82 -0.88
C ILE A 88 3.33 6.64 0.54
N THR A 89 3.35 5.41 1.06
CA THR A 89 2.81 5.10 2.38
C THR A 89 3.50 3.91 3.01
N ILE A 90 3.47 3.88 4.35
CA ILE A 90 3.88 2.72 5.13
C ILE A 90 2.84 2.36 6.18
N HIS A 91 2.47 1.08 6.19
CA HIS A 91 1.50 0.52 7.12
C HIS A 91 2.13 0.22 8.49
N GLN A 92 1.29 0.15 9.52
CA GLN A 92 1.68 -0.15 10.90
C GLN A 92 2.72 0.82 11.47
N THR A 93 2.58 2.11 11.18
CA THR A 93 3.49 3.14 11.68
C THR A 93 2.94 3.77 12.95
N ASP A 94 3.74 3.85 14.02
CA ASP A 94 3.32 4.50 15.25
C ASP A 94 3.49 6.04 15.19
N PRO A 95 2.81 6.82 16.07
CA PRO A 95 2.88 8.28 16.02
C PRO A 95 4.30 8.87 16.13
N LYS A 96 5.22 8.22 16.86
CA LYS A 96 6.61 8.69 16.99
C LYS A 96 7.36 8.46 15.68
N GLN A 97 7.14 7.32 15.03
CA GLN A 97 7.71 7.04 13.72
C GLN A 97 7.20 8.04 12.67
N MET A 98 5.91 8.38 12.68
CA MET A 98 5.37 9.41 11.79
C MET A 98 6.06 10.77 11.98
N LEU A 99 6.19 11.22 13.24
CA LEU A 99 6.88 12.48 13.56
C LEU A 99 8.37 12.44 13.19
N PHE A 100 9.02 11.29 13.36
CA PHE A 100 10.42 11.13 12.98
C PHE A 100 10.61 11.21 11.46
N ILE A 101 9.74 10.57 10.67
CA ILE A 101 9.77 10.66 9.21
C ILE A 101 9.48 12.09 8.75
N ASP A 102 8.48 12.75 9.33
CA ASP A 102 8.16 14.16 9.03
C ASP A 102 9.36 15.08 9.31
N PHE A 103 10.02 14.90 10.47
CA PHE A 103 11.23 15.62 10.82
C PHE A 103 12.34 15.39 9.77
N LEU A 104 12.61 14.14 9.39
CA LEU A 104 13.60 13.82 8.38
C LEU A 104 13.28 14.45 7.02
N LEU A 105 12.03 14.36 6.56
CA LEU A 105 11.62 14.84 5.23
C LEU A 105 11.59 16.36 5.12
N TYR A 106 11.13 17.05 6.16
CA TYR A 106 10.78 18.47 6.05
C TYR A 106 11.59 19.39 6.97
N GLN A 107 12.23 18.85 8.00
CA GLN A 107 12.95 19.65 9.02
C GLN A 107 14.47 19.46 8.99
N THR A 108 14.99 18.50 8.20
CA THR A 108 16.44 18.33 8.04
C THR A 108 16.94 19.00 6.76
N GLN A 109 18.10 19.64 6.85
CA GLN A 109 18.85 20.15 5.71
C GLN A 109 20.18 19.41 5.64
N ILE A 110 20.47 18.83 4.48
CA ILE A 110 21.77 18.22 4.21
C ILE A 110 22.68 19.33 3.70
N HIS A 111 23.68 19.70 4.49
CA HIS A 111 24.76 20.56 4.02
C HIS A 111 25.83 19.68 3.35
N THR A 112 25.90 19.77 2.03
CA THR A 112 26.95 19.16 1.20
C THR A 112 28.05 20.15 0.87
#